data_AF-A0A1L8EG85-F1
#
_entry.id   AF-A0A1L8EG85-F1
#
_cell.length_a   1.000
_cell.length_b   1.000
_cell.length_c   1.000
_cell.angle_alpha   90.00
_cell.angle_beta   90.00
_cell.angle_gamma   90.00
#
_symmetry.space_group_name_H-M   'P 1'
#
loop_
_entity.id
_entity.type
_entity.pdbx_description
1 polymer ?
#
loop_
_entity_poly.entity_id
_entity_poly.type
_entity_poly.pdbx_seq_one_letter_code
_entity_poly.pdbx_strand_id
1 'polypeptide(L)'
;MDFNTACEKAKSFTKKPSNDIFLEFYGLFKQATVGDCNMAKPGVTDLTAKAKYDAWMKHKGMSQDAAKQAYVATYQKYAPTYA
;
A
#
# COMPACT_ATOMS: atom_id res chain seq x y z
N MET A 1 -6.09 -14.41 7.69
CA MET A 1 -5.49 -13.16 8.17
C MET A 1 -6.32 -12.02 7.62
N ASP A 2 -6.86 -11.20 8.49
CA ASP A 2 -7.59 -9.98 8.15
C ASP A 2 -6.65 -8.80 7.89
N PHE A 3 -7.19 -7.75 7.28
CA PHE A 3 -6.46 -6.55 6.90
C PHE A 3 -5.80 -5.83 8.08
N ASN A 4 -6.49 -5.71 9.21
CA ASN A 4 -5.96 -5.05 10.40
C ASN A 4 -4.75 -5.81 10.94
N THR A 5 -4.87 -7.13 11.08
CA THR A 5 -3.74 -7.99 11.49
C THR A 5 -2.57 -7.88 10.51
N ALA A 6 -2.82 -7.88 9.20
CA ALA A 6 -1.76 -7.70 8.21
C ALA A 6 -1.07 -6.34 8.33
N CYS A 7 -1.81 -5.26 8.61
CA CYS A 7 -1.25 -3.93 8.82
C CYS A 7 -0.35 -3.87 10.06
N GLU A 8 -0.75 -4.52 11.15
CA GLU A 8 0.09 -4.59 12.36
C GLU A 8 1.37 -5.37 12.10
N LYS A 9 1.27 -6.53 11.44
CA LYS A 9 2.45 -7.33 11.14
C LYS A 9 3.36 -6.71 10.08
N ALA A 10 2.82 -5.95 9.13
CA ALA A 10 3.63 -5.20 8.18
C ALA A 10 4.45 -4.08 8.87
N LYS A 11 3.93 -3.50 9.96
CA LYS A 11 4.68 -2.54 10.80
C LYS A 11 5.76 -3.22 11.64
N SER A 12 5.61 -4.50 11.95
CA SER A 12 6.58 -5.28 12.74
C SER A 12 7.66 -5.95 11.90
N PHE A 13 7.83 -5.58 10.62
CA PHE A 13 8.93 -6.10 9.81
C PHE A 13 10.28 -5.74 10.42
N THR A 14 11.12 -6.75 10.61
CA THR A 14 12.46 -6.61 11.21
C THR A 14 13.45 -5.99 10.24
N LYS A 15 13.20 -6.15 8.94
CA LYS A 15 14.01 -5.56 7.86
C LYS A 15 13.24 -4.42 7.20
N LYS A 16 13.96 -3.36 6.85
CA LYS A 16 13.40 -2.24 6.10
C LYS A 16 13.03 -2.69 4.68
N PRO A 17 11.74 -2.64 4.28
CA PRO A 17 11.35 -2.92 2.90
C PRO A 17 11.92 -1.87 1.95
N SER A 18 12.09 -2.24 0.68
CA SER A 18 12.45 -1.28 -0.36
C SER A 18 11.34 -0.25 -0.54
N ASN A 19 11.67 0.89 -1.15
CA ASN A 19 10.70 1.95 -1.41
C ASN A 19 9.52 1.44 -2.26
N ASP A 20 9.78 0.57 -3.25
CA ASP A 20 8.74 -0.04 -4.08
C ASP A 20 7.74 -0.86 -3.27
N ILE A 21 8.23 -1.68 -2.33
CA ILE A 21 7.37 -2.49 -1.45
C ILE A 21 6.56 -1.57 -0.55
N PHE A 22 7.18 -0.53 0.02
CA PHE A 22 6.47 0.47 0.81
C PHE A 22 5.36 1.15 0.00
N LEU A 23 5.62 1.53 -1.25
CA LEU A 23 4.65 2.17 -2.13
C LEU A 23 3.49 1.22 -2.50
N GLU A 24 3.77 -0.06 -2.72
CA GLU A 24 2.75 -1.09 -2.97
C GLU A 24 1.79 -1.23 -1.77
N PHE A 25 2.35 -1.40 -0.56
CA PHE A 25 1.54 -1.41 0.66
C PHE A 25 0.77 -0.09 0.87
N TYR A 26 1.40 1.05 0.60
CA TYR A 26 0.77 2.36 0.74
C TYR A 26 -0.44 2.50 -0.20
N GLY A 27 -0.29 2.18 -1.48
CA GLY A 27 -1.36 2.27 -2.47
C GLY A 27 -2.55 1.40 -2.11
N LEU A 28 -2.29 0.13 -1.75
CA LEU A 28 -3.32 -0.81 -1.30
C LEU A 28 -3.99 -0.36 0.00
N PHE A 29 -3.22 0.12 0.98
CA PHE A 29 -3.76 0.63 2.25
C PHE A 29 -4.67 1.84 2.02
N LYS A 30 -4.26 2.79 1.18
CA LYS A 30 -5.06 3.97 0.84
C LYS A 30 -6.34 3.57 0.11
N GLN A 31 -6.26 2.66 -0.86
CA GLN A 31 -7.45 2.15 -1.54
C GLN A 31 -8.38 1.38 -0.60
N ALA A 32 -7.84 0.59 0.32
CA ALA A 32 -8.60 -0.19 1.30
C ALA A 32 -9.33 0.66 2.34
N THR A 33 -8.78 1.83 2.69
CA THR A 33 -9.28 2.69 3.77
C THR A 33 -10.08 3.89 3.27
N VAL A 34 -9.63 4.50 2.17
CA VAL A 34 -10.25 5.71 1.60
C VAL A 34 -11.06 5.38 0.34
N GLY A 35 -10.70 4.31 -0.38
CA GLY A 35 -11.20 4.06 -1.73
C GLY A 35 -10.39 4.84 -2.76
N ASP A 36 -11.03 5.24 -3.86
CA ASP A 36 -10.35 5.90 -4.99
C ASP A 36 -9.58 7.16 -4.58
N CYS A 37 -8.43 7.35 -5.24
CA CYS A 37 -7.57 8.51 -5.02
C CYS A 37 -8.33 9.82 -5.24
N ASN A 38 -8.47 10.59 -4.16
CA ASN A 38 -9.14 11.89 -4.13
C ASN A 38 -8.16 13.08 -4.04
N MET A 39 -6.86 12.82 -4.07
CA MET A 39 -5.84 13.87 -4.06
C MET A 39 -5.63 14.45 -5.46
N ALA A 40 -5.29 15.74 -5.52
CA ALA A 40 -4.79 16.34 -6.75
C ALA A 40 -3.42 15.74 -7.10
N LYS A 41 -3.12 15.64 -8.40
CA LYS A 41 -1.82 15.17 -8.88
C LYS A 41 -0.72 16.11 -8.34
N PRO A 42 0.24 15.61 -7.57
CA PRO A 42 1.31 16.45 -7.02
C PRO A 42 2.24 16.97 -8.12
N GLY A 43 2.88 18.11 -7.86
CA GLY A 43 3.84 18.73 -8.77
C GLY A 43 5.09 17.86 -8.96
N VAL A 44 5.77 18.04 -10.10
CA VAL A 44 6.94 17.24 -10.50
C VAL A 44 8.18 17.42 -9.60
N THR A 45 8.18 18.44 -8.75
CA THR A 45 9.28 18.73 -7.81
C THR A 45 9.26 17.84 -6.58
N ASP A 46 8.12 17.23 -6.23
CA ASP A 46 8.01 16.29 -5.10
C ASP A 46 7.84 14.85 -5.61
N LEU A 47 8.98 14.21 -5.88
CA LEU A 47 9.06 12.83 -6.37
C LEU A 47 8.45 11.83 -5.37
N THR A 48 8.51 12.12 -4.07
CA THR A 48 7.98 11.22 -3.03
C THR A 48 6.47 11.28 -2.99
N ALA A 49 5.90 12.49 -3.00
CA ALA A 49 4.46 12.67 -3.09
C ALA A 49 3.92 12.09 -4.40
N LYS A 50 4.63 12.31 -5.52
CA LYS A 50 4.28 11.72 -6.81
C LYS A 50 4.25 10.21 -6.77
N ALA A 51 5.28 9.56 -6.21
CA ALA A 51 5.33 8.10 -6.13
C ALA A 51 4.17 7.53 -5.30
N LYS A 52 3.87 8.15 -4.15
CA LYS A 52 2.71 7.78 -3.31
C LYS A 52 1.39 7.97 -4.04
N TYR A 53 1.23 9.10 -4.74
CA TYR A 53 0.06 9.38 -5.56
C TYR A 53 -0.12 8.34 -6.65
N ASP A 54 0.93 8.06 -7.43
CA ASP A 54 0.91 7.08 -8.52
C ASP A 54 0.58 5.68 -8.00
N ALA A 55 1.16 5.28 -6.86
CA ALA A 55 0.88 3.99 -6.22
C ALA A 55 -0.59 3.85 -5.81
N TRP A 56 -1.20 4.91 -5.26
CA TRP A 56 -2.63 4.89 -4.95
C TRP A 56 -3.48 4.93 -6.22
N MET A 57 -3.15 5.78 -7.19
CA MET A 57 -3.87 5.90 -8.47
C MET A 57 -3.89 4.59 -9.25
N LYS A 58 -2.84 3.77 -9.15
CA LYS A 58 -2.76 2.45 -9.79
C LYS A 58 -3.89 1.50 -9.39
N HIS A 59 -4.46 1.68 -8.20
CA HIS A 59 -5.56 0.86 -7.68
C HIS A 59 -6.94 1.52 -7.82
N LYS A 60 -7.04 2.65 -8.53
CA LYS A 60 -8.33 3.32 -8.76
C LYS A 60 -9.34 2.37 -9.43
N GLY A 61 -10.58 2.37 -8.95
CA GLY A 61 -11.64 1.47 -9.37
C GLY A 61 -11.66 0.13 -8.63
N MET A 62 -10.64 -0.19 -7.83
CA MET A 62 -10.63 -1.38 -6.99
C MET A 62 -11.51 -1.15 -5.75
N SER A 63 -12.44 -2.06 -5.46
CA SER A 63 -13.26 -1.98 -4.26
C SER A 63 -12.39 -2.06 -2.99
N GLN A 64 -12.85 -1.43 -1.91
CA GLN A 64 -12.12 -1.45 -0.63
C GLN A 64 -11.83 -2.88 -0.13
N ASP A 65 -12.77 -3.81 -0.27
CA ASP A 65 -12.56 -5.20 0.13
C ASP A 65 -11.53 -5.92 -0.73
N ALA A 66 -11.53 -5.68 -2.05
CA ALA A 66 -10.51 -6.22 -2.95
C ALA A 66 -9.11 -5.66 -2.59
N ALA A 67 -9.02 -4.37 -2.25
CA ALA A 67 -7.77 -3.76 -1.82
C ALA A 67 -7.28 -4.34 -0.48
N LYS A 68 -8.19 -4.61 0.48
CA LYS A 68 -7.86 -5.30 1.75
C LYS A 68 -7.31 -6.70 1.50
N GLN A 69 -7.97 -7.48 0.63
CA GLN A 69 -7.51 -8.82 0.27
C GLN A 69 -6.14 -8.79 -0.41
N ALA A 70 -5.94 -7.87 -1.36
CA ALA A 70 -4.65 -7.67 -2.02
C ALA A 70 -3.55 -7.25 -1.04
N TYR A 71 -3.86 -6.41 -0.05
CA TYR A 71 -2.91 -6.04 1.00
C TYR A 71 -2.44 -7.26 1.81
N VAL A 72 -3.38 -8.13 2.21
CA VAL A 72 -3.05 -9.38 2.93
C VAL A 72 -2.19 -10.30 2.06
N ALA A 73 -2.53 -10.47 0.79
CA ALA A 73 -1.74 -11.28 -0.15
C ALA A 73 -0.32 -10.72 -0.33
N THR A 74 -0.21 -9.40 -0.42
CA THR A 74 1.08 -8.68 -0.51
C THR A 74 1.90 -8.91 0.77
N TYR A 75 1.28 -8.81 1.95
CA TYR A 75 1.94 -9.14 3.20
C TYR A 75 2.46 -10.58 3.22
N GLN A 76 1.63 -11.56 2.84
CA GLN A 76 2.04 -12.98 2.83
C GLN A 76 3.22 -13.24 1.89
N LYS A 77 3.28 -12.54 0.75
CA LYS A 77 4.40 -12.61 -0.20
C LYS A 77 5.71 -12.11 0.41
N TYR A 78 5.66 -11.05 1.22
CA TYR A 78 6.86 -10.41 1.78
C TYR A 78 7.22 -10.86 3.20
N ALA A 79 6.26 -11.41 3.95
CA ALA A 79 6.47 -11.95 5.28
C ALA A 79 7.68 -12.89 5.40
N PRO A 80 7.91 -13.90 4.54
CA PRO A 80 9.07 -14.78 4.69
C PRO A 80 10.43 -14.08 4.54
N THR A 81 10.46 -12.89 3.93
CA THR A 81 11.71 -12.13 3.70
C THR A 81 11.95 -11.09 4.79
N TYR A 82 10.87 -10.47 5.30
CA TYR A 82 10.90 -9.26 6.14
C TYR A 82 10.28 -9.42 7.55
N ALA A 83 9.48 -10.47 7.79
CA ALA A 83 8.92 -10.78 9.12
C ALA A 83 9.96 -11.39 10.06
#